data_AF-A0A8H4Z4J3-F1
#
_entry.id   AF-A0A8H4Z4J3-F1
#
_cell.length_a   1.000
_cell.length_b   1.000
_cell.length_c   1.000
_cell.angle_alpha   90.00
_cell.angle_beta   90.00
_cell.angle_gamma   90.00
#
_symmetry.space_group_name_H-M   'P 1'
#
loop_
_entity.id
_entity.type
_entity.pdbx_description
1 polymer ?
#
loop_
_entity_poly.entity_id
_entity_poly.type
_entity_poly.pdbx_seq_one_letter_code
_entity_poly.pdbx_strand_id
1 'polypeptide(L)'
;MLTAPANPMLSPLSDGAWRVSNLNRFSGNPEDLLSATSLHLSFTDWSQPLSSGGASGNRDVEGSLMEAVVSIKDSGQWVGDVDILKALQSDMIHLARVDPFCPHARGTVPQNHMHSIECWDELRDCPEEQSLIRASGNWVARLAAVSYLAQKMGTKDMRSSRIFICPDNVCWACREAESNMDDIFIY
;
A
#
# COMPACT_ATOMS: atom_id res chain seq x y z
N MET A 1 22.45 -3.27 10.14
CA MET A 1 21.22 -2.45 9.99
C MET A 1 20.77 -2.54 8.54
N LEU A 2 19.46 -2.54 8.28
CA LEU A 2 18.92 -2.54 6.91
C LEU A 2 18.45 -1.13 6.53
N THR A 3 18.67 -0.75 5.28
CA THR A 3 18.09 0.46 4.68
C THR A 3 17.34 0.12 3.41
N ALA A 4 16.26 0.85 3.14
CA ALA A 4 15.55 0.77 1.86
C ALA A 4 16.36 1.49 0.76
N PRO A 5 16.16 1.11 -0.52
CA PRO A 5 16.75 1.83 -1.65
C PRO A 5 16.20 3.26 -1.74
N ALA A 6 17.04 4.20 -2.15
CA ALA A 6 16.63 5.59 -2.32
C ALA A 6 15.57 5.78 -3.43
N ASN A 7 15.64 4.96 -4.48
CA ASN A 7 14.77 5.03 -5.65
C ASN A 7 14.12 3.65 -5.92
N PRO A 8 13.05 3.30 -5.20
CA PRO A 8 12.29 2.08 -5.49
C PRO A 8 11.74 2.12 -6.92
N MET A 9 11.86 1.00 -7.63
CA MET A 9 11.50 0.91 -9.05
C MET A 9 10.08 0.37 -9.23
N LEU A 10 9.43 0.72 -10.34
CA LEU A 10 8.15 0.12 -10.74
C LEU A 10 8.31 -0.61 -12.06
N SER A 11 7.53 -1.68 -12.25
CA SER A 11 7.50 -2.36 -13.55
C SER A 11 7.03 -1.39 -14.63
N PRO A 12 7.73 -1.30 -15.78
CA PRO A 12 7.29 -0.45 -16.88
C PRO A 12 5.92 -0.91 -17.36
N LEU A 13 5.10 0.05 -17.77
CA LEU A 13 3.82 -0.28 -18.38
C LEU A 13 4.08 -0.87 -19.77
N SER A 14 3.44 -1.97 -20.12
CA SER A 14 3.60 -2.58 -21.44
C SER A 14 2.79 -1.81 -22.48
N ASP A 15 3.45 -1.06 -23.36
CA ASP A 15 2.84 -0.20 -24.40
C ASP A 15 1.86 -0.93 -25.35
N GLY A 16 1.94 -2.26 -25.44
CA GLY A 16 1.07 -3.08 -26.30
C GLY A 16 -0.07 -3.82 -25.59
N ALA A 17 -0.18 -3.74 -24.26
CA ALA A 17 -1.26 -4.39 -23.54
C ALA A 17 -2.44 -3.42 -23.45
N TRP A 18 -3.55 -3.75 -24.11
CA TRP A 18 -4.80 -3.05 -23.87
C TRP A 18 -5.23 -3.32 -22.42
N ARG A 19 -5.22 -2.28 -21.59
CA ARG A 19 -5.68 -2.36 -20.21
C ARG A 19 -7.11 -1.87 -20.16
N VAL A 20 -8.02 -2.80 -19.84
CA VAL A 20 -9.38 -2.42 -19.48
C VAL A 20 -9.33 -2.07 -18.01
N SER A 21 -9.31 -0.79 -17.68
CA SER A 21 -9.63 -0.35 -16.32
C SER A 21 -11.10 -0.66 -16.08
N ASN A 22 -11.41 -1.58 -15.16
CA ASN A 22 -12.79 -1.87 -14.85
C ASN A 22 -13.36 -0.71 -14.03
N LEU A 23 -14.44 -0.08 -14.49
CA LEU A 23 -15.17 0.93 -13.72
C LEU A 23 -16.17 0.26 -12.75
N ASN A 24 -15.72 -0.83 -12.10
CA ASN A 24 -16.58 -1.63 -11.25
C ASN A 24 -16.93 -0.83 -9.99
N ARG A 25 -18.22 -0.74 -9.67
CA ARG A 25 -18.67 -0.20 -8.39
C ARG A 25 -18.48 -1.27 -7.31
N PHE A 26 -17.96 -0.87 -6.16
CA PHE A 26 -17.88 -1.78 -5.01
C PHE A 26 -19.28 -2.29 -4.59
N SER A 27 -19.39 -3.61 -4.45
CA SER A 27 -20.64 -4.33 -4.18
C SER A 27 -21.02 -4.42 -2.70
N GLY A 28 -20.14 -3.99 -1.79
CA GLY A 28 -20.30 -4.17 -0.35
C GLY A 28 -19.65 -5.42 0.22
N ASN A 29 -19.20 -6.35 -0.63
CA ASN A 29 -18.67 -7.64 -0.18
C ASN A 29 -17.17 -7.60 0.14
N PRO A 30 -16.77 -8.17 1.29
CA PRO A 30 -15.37 -8.40 1.64
C PRO A 30 -14.76 -9.50 0.77
N GLU A 31 -14.02 -9.14 -0.28
CA GLU A 31 -13.31 -10.14 -1.10
C GLU A 31 -11.83 -9.78 -1.20
N ASP A 32 -11.00 -10.80 -1.40
CA ASP A 32 -9.59 -10.66 -1.73
C ASP A 32 -9.40 -10.93 -3.22
N LEU A 33 -9.29 -9.86 -4.01
CA LEU A 33 -9.00 -9.93 -5.43
C LEU A 33 -7.51 -9.76 -5.73
N LEU A 34 -6.71 -9.48 -4.69
CA LEU A 34 -5.25 -9.36 -4.74
C LEU A 34 -4.58 -10.58 -4.11
N SER A 35 -5.26 -11.73 -4.08
CA SER A 35 -4.86 -12.93 -3.35
C SER A 35 -3.54 -13.54 -3.80
N ALA A 36 -3.11 -13.27 -5.04
CA ALA A 36 -1.83 -13.72 -5.58
C ALA A 36 -0.66 -12.78 -5.24
N THR A 37 -0.91 -11.72 -4.47
CA THR A 37 0.11 -10.76 -4.03
C THR A 37 1.06 -11.39 -3.00
N SER A 38 2.35 -11.13 -3.17
CA SER A 38 3.41 -11.52 -2.26
C SER A 38 4.46 -10.41 -2.14
N LEU A 39 5.18 -10.40 -1.01
CA LEU A 39 6.29 -9.49 -0.76
C LEU A 39 7.58 -10.30 -0.66
N HIS A 40 8.61 -9.89 -1.40
CA HIS A 40 9.91 -10.53 -1.47
C HIS A 40 10.99 -9.59 -0.96
N LEU A 41 11.75 -10.02 0.04
CA LEU A 41 12.92 -9.29 0.55
C LEU A 41 14.19 -9.81 -0.13
N SER A 42 15.00 -8.90 -0.67
CA SER A 42 16.31 -9.19 -1.26
C SER A 42 17.34 -8.10 -0.90
N PHE A 43 18.62 -8.31 -1.24
CA PHE A 43 19.69 -7.34 -1.04
C PHE A 43 20.21 -6.83 -2.38
N THR A 44 20.68 -5.58 -2.43
CA THR A 44 21.27 -4.95 -3.64
C THR A 44 22.79 -5.09 -3.71
N ASP A 45 23.37 -5.91 -2.83
CA ASP A 45 24.82 -6.05 -2.57
C ASP A 45 25.52 -4.78 -2.04
N TRP A 46 24.80 -3.67 -1.90
CA TRP A 46 25.34 -2.47 -1.27
C TRP A 46 25.46 -2.65 0.24
N SER A 47 26.63 -2.33 0.78
CA SER A 47 26.85 -2.27 2.22
C SER A 47 27.89 -1.21 2.60
N GLN A 48 27.73 -0.69 3.80
CA GLN A 48 28.64 0.29 4.40
C GLN A 48 28.97 -0.12 5.83
N PRO A 49 30.26 -0.21 6.21
CA PRO A 49 30.65 -0.40 7.60
C PRO A 49 30.15 0.76 8.46
N LEU A 50 29.57 0.45 9.63
CA LEU A 50 29.27 1.46 10.64
C LEU A 50 30.60 1.80 11.34
N SER A 51 31.08 3.02 11.15
CA SER A 51 32.23 3.50 11.91
C SER A 51 31.80 3.67 13.36
N SER A 52 32.19 2.74 14.24
CA SER A 52 32.20 3.03 15.66
C SER A 52 33.27 4.11 15.89
N GLY A 53 32.93 5.18 16.62
CA GLY A 53 33.84 6.30 16.89
C GLY A 53 35.01 5.93 17.81
N GLY A 54 35.54 4.71 17.70
CA GLY A 54 36.64 4.17 18.48
C GLY A 54 38.00 4.76 18.10
N ALA A 55 38.97 4.58 19.00
CA ALA A 55 40.33 5.06 18.84
C ALA A 55 41.00 4.48 17.57
N SER A 56 41.93 5.25 16.98
CA SER A 56 42.66 4.82 15.80
C SER A 56 43.40 3.50 16.05
N GLY A 57 43.21 2.52 15.16
CA GLY A 57 43.90 1.22 15.21
C GLY A 57 42.99 -0.01 15.35
N ASN A 58 41.71 0.15 15.66
CA ASN A 58 40.75 -0.97 15.62
C ASN A 58 40.46 -1.39 14.16
N ARG A 59 40.53 -2.70 13.91
CA ARG A 59 40.27 -3.32 12.59
C ARG A 59 38.96 -4.10 12.51
N ASP A 60 38.21 -4.16 13.61
CA ASP A 60 36.96 -4.90 13.67
C ASP A 60 35.81 -4.02 13.17
N VAL A 61 35.04 -4.53 12.20
CA VAL A 61 33.76 -3.93 11.79
C VAL A 61 32.70 -4.44 12.76
N GLU A 62 32.30 -3.60 13.71
CA GLU A 62 31.30 -3.96 14.73
C GLU A 62 29.88 -4.11 14.15
N GLY A 63 29.60 -3.50 13.00
CA GLY A 63 28.35 -3.68 12.28
C GLY A 63 28.37 -3.05 10.89
N SER A 64 27.47 -3.52 10.02
CA SER A 64 27.31 -2.98 8.66
C SER A 64 25.87 -2.52 8.43
N LEU A 65 25.73 -1.43 7.69
CA LEU A 65 24.50 -1.04 7.02
C LEU A 65 24.44 -1.81 5.69
N MET A 66 23.32 -2.47 5.41
CA MET A 66 23.08 -3.20 4.17
C MET A 66 21.80 -2.66 3.54
N GLU A 67 21.80 -2.47 2.23
CA GLU A 67 20.59 -2.08 1.51
C GLU A 67 19.78 -3.32 1.15
N ALA A 68 18.49 -3.28 1.48
CA ALA A 68 17.54 -4.36 1.25
C ALA A 68 16.29 -3.83 0.53
N VAL A 69 15.86 -4.54 -0.51
CA VAL A 69 14.70 -4.20 -1.34
C VAL A 69 13.53 -5.08 -0.93
N VAL A 70 12.36 -4.48 -0.78
CA VAL A 70 11.10 -5.22 -0.70
C VAL A 70 10.37 -5.04 -2.03
N SER A 71 10.20 -6.14 -2.76
CA SER A 71 9.48 -6.17 -4.03
C SER A 71 8.10 -6.78 -3.89
N ILE A 72 7.11 -6.14 -4.48
CA ILE A 72 5.78 -6.68 -4.70
C ILE A 72 5.84 -7.63 -5.91
N LYS A 73 5.25 -8.80 -5.73
CA LYS A 73 4.93 -9.70 -6.84
C LYS A 73 3.46 -10.06 -6.83
N ASP A 74 2.87 -10.10 -8.01
CA ASP A 74 1.52 -10.58 -8.23
C ASP A 74 1.54 -11.74 -9.22
N SER A 75 0.99 -12.89 -8.82
CA SER A 75 1.07 -14.14 -9.61
C SER A 75 2.50 -14.48 -10.05
N GLY A 76 3.48 -14.18 -9.19
CA GLY A 76 4.92 -14.38 -9.44
C GLY A 76 5.59 -13.34 -10.34
N GLN A 77 4.84 -12.42 -10.94
CA GLN A 77 5.37 -11.33 -11.75
C GLN A 77 5.75 -10.13 -10.89
N TRP A 78 6.88 -9.50 -11.18
CA TRP A 78 7.33 -8.31 -10.45
C TRP A 78 6.45 -7.10 -10.80
N VAL A 79 5.91 -6.45 -9.78
CA VAL A 79 5.07 -5.25 -9.90
C VAL A 79 5.88 -3.99 -9.63
N GLY A 80 6.77 -4.04 -8.65
CA GLY A 80 7.56 -2.89 -8.22
C GLY A 80 8.11 -3.07 -6.81
N ASP A 81 8.97 -2.14 -6.41
CA ASP A 81 9.58 -2.08 -5.10
C ASP A 81 8.88 -1.03 -4.23
N VAL A 82 8.86 -1.29 -2.93
CA VAL A 82 8.23 -0.41 -1.95
C VAL A 82 9.12 -0.13 -0.76
N ASP A 83 9.02 1.09 -0.26
CA ASP A 83 9.59 1.49 1.02
C ASP A 83 8.52 1.42 2.12
N ILE A 84 8.44 0.26 2.78
CA ILE A 84 7.51 0.02 3.89
C ILE A 84 7.81 0.95 5.08
N LEU A 85 9.08 1.27 5.34
CA LEU A 85 9.46 2.09 6.49
C LEU A 85 8.99 3.53 6.30
N LYS A 86 9.13 4.06 5.08
CA LYS A 86 8.58 5.36 4.71
C LYS A 86 7.05 5.36 4.77
N ALA A 87 6.40 4.27 4.35
CA ALA A 87 4.95 4.13 4.50
C ALA A 87 4.53 4.21 5.97
N LEU A 88 5.19 3.48 6.88
CA LEU A 88 4.88 3.51 8.32
C LEU A 88 5.04 4.90 8.97
N GLN A 89 5.84 5.78 8.36
CA GLN A 89 6.04 7.16 8.82
C GLN A 89 5.06 8.15 8.17
N SER A 90 4.17 7.69 7.27
CA SER A 90 3.24 8.56 6.56
C SER A 90 2.04 8.93 7.42
N ASP A 91 1.82 10.23 7.59
CA ASP A 91 0.63 10.78 8.28
C ASP A 91 -0.67 10.62 7.48
N MET A 92 -0.58 10.19 6.21
CA MET A 92 -1.75 9.99 5.33
C MET A 92 -2.42 8.63 5.55
N ILE A 93 -1.79 7.72 6.29
CA ILE A 93 -2.32 6.39 6.56
C ILE A 93 -3.06 6.40 7.89
N HIS A 94 -4.31 5.95 7.86
CA HIS A 94 -5.16 5.85 9.02
C HIS A 94 -5.71 4.45 9.16
N LEU A 95 -5.69 3.92 10.39
CA LEU A 95 -6.44 2.72 10.73
C LEU A 95 -7.90 3.13 10.95
N ALA A 96 -8.82 2.59 10.14
CA ALA A 96 -10.23 2.88 10.31
C ALA A 96 -10.70 2.29 11.64
N ARG A 97 -11.31 3.14 12.48
CA ARG A 97 -11.85 2.74 13.77
C ARG A 97 -13.27 2.23 13.60
N VAL A 98 -13.62 1.19 14.33
CA VAL A 98 -14.99 0.70 14.45
C VAL A 98 -15.60 1.35 15.67
N ASP A 99 -16.72 2.05 15.49
CA ASP A 99 -17.55 2.47 16.61
C ASP A 99 -18.40 1.28 17.08
N PRO A 100 -18.18 0.76 18.30
CA PRO A 100 -18.95 -0.37 18.83
C PRO A 100 -20.42 -0.03 19.09
N PHE A 101 -20.77 1.25 19.21
CA PHE A 101 -22.13 1.73 19.49
C PHE A 101 -22.84 2.28 18.24
N CYS A 102 -22.25 2.10 17.07
CA CYS A 102 -22.84 2.49 15.81
C CYS A 102 -24.23 1.85 15.61
N PRO A 103 -25.29 2.63 15.33
CA PRO A 103 -26.65 2.12 15.15
C PRO A 103 -26.90 1.50 13.76
N HIS A 104 -25.93 1.60 12.84
CA HIS A 104 -26.08 1.11 11.47
C HIS A 104 -25.99 -0.42 11.40
N ALA A 105 -26.75 -0.99 10.47
CA ALA A 105 -26.66 -2.42 10.18
C ALA A 105 -25.26 -2.80 9.67
N ARG A 106 -24.80 -4.00 10.00
CA ARG A 106 -23.54 -4.54 9.46
C ARG A 106 -23.75 -4.96 8.01
N GLY A 107 -22.71 -4.81 7.19
CA GLY A 107 -22.75 -5.23 5.77
C GLY A 107 -23.57 -4.30 4.87
N THR A 108 -23.87 -3.08 5.30
CA THR A 108 -24.49 -2.07 4.42
C THR A 108 -23.56 -1.71 3.29
N VAL A 109 -24.04 -1.73 2.05
CA VAL A 109 -23.28 -1.24 0.90
C VAL A 109 -23.09 0.29 1.00
N PRO A 110 -21.92 0.84 0.62
CA PRO A 110 -21.74 2.28 0.50
C PRO A 110 -22.81 2.94 -0.39
N GLN A 111 -23.35 4.08 0.06
CA GLN A 111 -24.30 4.86 -0.72
C GLN A 111 -23.58 5.57 -1.89
N ASN A 112 -22.39 6.09 -1.63
CA ASN A 112 -21.56 6.76 -2.61
C ASN A 112 -21.02 5.76 -3.64
N HIS A 113 -20.69 6.29 -4.82
CA HIS A 113 -19.94 5.52 -5.80
C HIS A 113 -18.51 5.38 -5.30
N MET A 114 -18.10 4.15 -5.02
CA MET A 114 -16.72 3.81 -4.71
C MET A 114 -16.19 2.88 -5.80
N HIS A 115 -15.09 3.30 -6.41
CA HIS A 115 -14.42 2.54 -7.45
C HIS A 115 -13.74 1.30 -6.84
N SER A 116 -14.04 0.13 -7.39
CA SER A 116 -13.46 -1.14 -6.97
C SER A 116 -12.14 -1.36 -7.69
N ILE A 117 -11.03 -1.35 -6.95
CA ILE A 117 -9.70 -1.70 -7.45
C ILE A 117 -9.47 -3.18 -7.17
N GLU A 118 -9.32 -3.94 -8.24
CA GLU A 118 -9.35 -5.40 -8.23
C GLU A 118 -8.02 -6.00 -8.70
N CYS A 119 -7.12 -5.19 -9.25
CA CYS A 119 -5.78 -5.63 -9.67
C CYS A 119 -4.72 -4.53 -9.53
N TRP A 120 -3.44 -4.92 -9.67
CA TRP A 120 -2.32 -3.98 -9.57
C TRP A 120 -2.26 -2.97 -10.72
N ASP A 121 -2.72 -3.32 -11.92
CA ASP A 121 -2.76 -2.37 -13.04
C ASP A 121 -3.74 -1.21 -12.75
N GLU A 122 -4.94 -1.53 -12.24
CA GLU A 122 -5.91 -0.52 -11.78
C GLU A 122 -5.38 0.32 -10.61
N LEU A 123 -4.63 -0.29 -9.68
CA LEU A 123 -4.03 0.45 -8.58
C LEU A 123 -2.92 1.41 -9.05
N ARG A 124 -2.15 1.05 -10.07
CA ARG A 124 -1.14 1.96 -10.66
C ARG A 124 -1.79 3.17 -11.29
N ASP A 125 -2.93 2.97 -11.95
CA ASP A 125 -3.76 4.01 -12.56
C ASP A 125 -4.94 4.41 -11.64
N CYS A 126 -4.75 4.33 -10.32
CA CYS A 126 -5.79 4.61 -9.32
C CYS A 126 -6.49 5.93 -9.64
N PRO A 127 -7.83 5.94 -9.76
CA PRO A 127 -8.56 7.14 -10.13
C PRO A 127 -8.54 8.17 -8.99
N GLU A 128 -8.80 9.44 -9.33
CA GLU A 128 -8.87 10.56 -8.37
C GLU A 128 -10.17 10.56 -7.54
N GLU A 129 -11.04 9.57 -7.76
CA GLU A 129 -12.29 9.39 -7.03
C GLU A 129 -12.15 8.40 -5.87
N GLN A 130 -13.17 8.35 -5.03
CA GLN A 130 -13.22 7.50 -3.86
C GLN A 130 -13.05 6.04 -4.28
N SER A 131 -11.96 5.43 -3.83
CA SER A 131 -11.51 4.13 -4.33
C SER A 131 -11.39 3.11 -3.21
N LEU A 132 -11.60 1.84 -3.53
CA LEU A 132 -11.55 0.74 -2.60
C LEU A 132 -10.74 -0.42 -3.17
N ILE A 133 -9.69 -0.81 -2.45
CA ILE A 133 -8.84 -1.95 -2.78
C ILE A 133 -9.38 -3.20 -2.10
N ARG A 134 -9.62 -4.26 -2.87
CA ARG A 134 -10.21 -5.51 -2.38
C ARG A 134 -9.14 -6.52 -1.97
N ALA A 135 -8.68 -6.44 -0.72
CA ALA A 135 -7.64 -7.30 -0.15
C ALA A 135 -8.07 -7.91 1.19
N SER A 136 -9.33 -8.36 1.28
CA SER A 136 -9.93 -8.80 2.55
C SER A 136 -9.18 -9.96 3.20
N GLY A 137 -8.82 -9.83 4.48
CA GLY A 137 -8.07 -10.84 5.23
C GLY A 137 -6.62 -11.04 4.76
N ASN A 138 -6.18 -10.35 3.71
CA ASN A 138 -4.84 -10.49 3.14
C ASN A 138 -3.93 -9.35 3.57
N TRP A 139 -3.35 -9.50 4.77
CA TRP A 139 -2.46 -8.48 5.31
C TRP A 139 -1.24 -8.18 4.42
N VAL A 140 -0.78 -9.15 3.61
CA VAL A 140 0.36 -8.96 2.69
C VAL A 140 -0.05 -8.04 1.54
N ALA A 141 -1.20 -8.29 0.91
CA ALA A 141 -1.74 -7.43 -0.13
C ALA A 141 -2.06 -6.04 0.40
N ARG A 142 -2.65 -5.93 1.60
CA ARG A 142 -2.90 -4.64 2.26
C ARG A 142 -1.61 -3.87 2.51
N LEU A 143 -0.58 -4.52 3.07
CA LEU A 143 0.71 -3.89 3.34
C LEU A 143 1.39 -3.43 2.04
N ALA A 144 1.36 -4.27 1.00
CA ALA A 144 1.88 -3.94 -0.32
C ALA A 144 1.18 -2.71 -0.90
N ALA A 145 -0.15 -2.71 -0.94
CA ALA A 145 -0.97 -1.64 -1.50
C ALA A 145 -0.79 -0.32 -0.75
N VAL A 146 -0.83 -0.35 0.60
CA VAL A 146 -0.56 0.81 1.46
C VAL A 146 0.82 1.39 1.16
N SER A 147 1.84 0.55 1.10
CA SER A 147 3.23 1.00 0.91
C SER A 147 3.42 1.61 -0.46
N TYR A 148 2.85 0.99 -1.49
CA TYR A 148 2.83 1.52 -2.85
C TYR A 148 2.14 2.88 -2.93
N LEU A 149 0.94 3.01 -2.37
CA LEU A 149 0.18 4.26 -2.37
C LEU A 149 0.88 5.37 -1.59
N ALA A 150 1.39 5.08 -0.39
CA ALA A 150 2.12 6.05 0.42
C ALA A 150 3.35 6.59 -0.32
N GLN A 151 4.05 5.72 -1.06
CA GLN A 151 5.15 6.10 -1.93
C GLN A 151 4.70 6.98 -3.10
N LYS A 152 3.58 6.63 -3.76
CA LYS A 152 2.98 7.40 -4.86
C LYS A 152 2.50 8.78 -4.39
N MET A 153 1.90 8.90 -3.20
CA MET A 153 1.45 10.18 -2.62
C MET A 153 2.60 11.16 -2.30
N GLY A 154 3.84 10.66 -2.22
CA GLY A 154 5.03 11.51 -2.15
C GLY A 154 5.30 12.31 -3.44
N THR A 155 4.67 11.94 -4.57
CA THR A 155 4.72 12.71 -5.82
C THR A 155 3.69 13.84 -5.80
N LYS A 156 3.75 14.77 -6.75
CA LYS A 156 2.89 15.98 -6.74
C LYS A 156 1.41 15.69 -6.99
N ASP A 157 1.05 14.48 -7.43
CA ASP A 157 -0.23 14.20 -8.07
C ASP A 157 -1.32 13.69 -7.12
N MET A 158 -1.01 13.28 -5.88
CA MET A 158 -1.99 12.68 -4.94
C MET A 158 -1.93 13.24 -3.50
N ARG A 159 -1.55 14.50 -3.31
CA ARG A 159 -1.24 15.06 -1.97
C ARG A 159 -2.42 15.21 -1.00
N SER A 160 -3.67 15.11 -1.45
CA SER A 160 -4.86 15.30 -0.59
C SER A 160 -5.53 13.99 -0.15
N SER A 161 -5.28 12.88 -0.86
CA SER A 161 -5.92 11.59 -0.60
C SER A 161 -5.41 10.96 0.69
N ARG A 162 -6.33 10.50 1.55
CA ARG A 162 -5.98 9.71 2.74
C ARG A 162 -6.18 8.22 2.45
N ILE A 163 -5.36 7.39 3.10
CA ILE A 163 -5.45 5.93 2.99
C ILE A 163 -6.05 5.39 4.29
N PHE A 164 -7.20 4.73 4.20
CA PHE A 164 -7.84 4.07 5.33
C PHE A 164 -7.70 2.56 5.22
N ILE A 165 -7.01 1.96 6.19
CA ILE A 165 -6.95 0.50 6.34
C ILE A 165 -8.19 0.08 7.13
N CYS A 166 -9.11 -0.60 6.45
CA CYS A 166 -10.40 -1.00 7.01
C CYS A 166 -10.30 -2.37 7.70
N PRO A 167 -10.96 -2.55 8.85
CA PRO A 167 -11.20 -3.87 9.40
C PRO A 167 -12.36 -4.56 8.65
N ASP A 168 -12.44 -5.89 8.77
CA ASP A 168 -13.43 -6.71 8.06
C ASP A 168 -14.89 -6.42 8.48
N ASN A 169 -15.09 -5.72 9.60
CA ASN A 169 -16.40 -5.33 10.11
C ASN A 169 -16.66 -3.81 10.00
N VAL A 170 -16.03 -3.14 9.03
CA VAL A 170 -16.25 -1.70 8.79
C VAL A 170 -17.74 -1.37 8.57
N CYS A 171 -18.16 -0.24 9.12
CA CYS A 171 -19.47 0.35 8.84
C CYS A 171 -19.30 1.43 7.77
N TRP A 172 -19.82 1.18 6.58
CA TRP A 172 -19.71 2.11 5.45
C TRP A 172 -20.46 3.42 5.67
N ALA A 173 -21.63 3.40 6.31
CA ALA A 173 -22.36 4.62 6.65
C ALA A 173 -21.57 5.55 7.57
N CYS A 174 -20.87 5.00 8.59
CA CYS A 174 -19.98 5.80 9.43
C CYS A 174 -18.76 6.30 8.66
N ARG A 175 -18.18 5.45 7.81
CA ARG A 175 -16.97 5.80 7.06
C ARG A 175 -17.23 6.89 6.03
N GLU A 176 -18.37 6.84 5.34
CA GLU A 176 -18.81 7.83 4.37
C GLU A 176 -19.07 9.20 5.01
N ALA A 177 -19.60 9.23 6.24
CA ALA A 177 -19.83 10.46 6.97
C ALA A 177 -18.53 11.23 7.32
N GLU A 178 -17.39 10.54 7.34
CA GLU A 178 -16.07 11.09 7.67
C GLU A 178 -15.11 11.15 6.47
N SER A 179 -15.53 10.66 5.30
CA SER A 179 -14.68 10.54 4.12
C SER A 179 -14.74 11.75 3.21
N ASN A 180 -13.61 12.02 2.55
CA ASN A 180 -13.52 12.93 1.41
C ASN A 180 -13.72 12.15 0.10
N MET A 181 -13.97 12.88 -0.98
CA MET A 181 -14.21 12.33 -2.32
C MET A 181 -12.98 11.65 -2.94
N ASP A 182 -11.79 11.88 -2.41
CA ASP A 182 -10.50 11.38 -2.90
C ASP A 182 -9.84 10.38 -1.92
N ASP A 183 -10.58 9.95 -0.89
CA ASP A 183 -10.07 8.96 0.07
C ASP A 183 -9.99 7.57 -0.55
N ILE A 184 -8.94 6.83 -0.20
CA ILE A 184 -8.70 5.45 -0.63
C ILE A 184 -8.89 4.52 0.56
N PHE A 185 -9.73 3.50 0.37
CA PHE A 185 -10.01 2.48 1.36
C PHE A 185 -9.32 1.19 0.97
N ILE A 186 -8.77 0.50 1.96
CA ILE A 186 -8.11 -0.78 1.76
C ILE A 186 -8.85 -1.77 2.64
N TYR A 187 -9.60 -2.63 1.96
CA TYR A 187 -10.39 -3.67 2.56
C TYR A 187 -9.60 -4.94 2.77
#